data_AF-A0A6P3Z2G5-F1
#
_entry.id   AF-A0A6P3Z2G5-F1
#
_cell.length_a   1.000
_cell.length_b   1.000
_cell.length_c   1.000
_cell.angle_alpha   90.00
_cell.angle_beta   90.00
_cell.angle_gamma   90.00
#
_symmetry.space_group_name_H-M   'P 1'
#
loop_
_entity.id
_entity.type
_entity.pdbx_description
1 polymer ?
#
loop_
_entity_poly.entity_id
_entity_poly.type
_entity_poly.pdbx_seq_one_letter_code
_entity_poly.pdbx_strand_id
1 'polypeptide(L)'
;MITGPISNNVILRYNNDFKGGLFHFQDGEPTTVVPLGGDVVIYTADSRNIHSVDEISDGERLTLTLWFSRDSSHDEDAKLINLLSENLLHNNVPYSCLPLPASTNMYWFSLDQASNEQLGFDICWARMHVLGFDMLYSQDKSCHPNKSELLMEPLRLARGDKLFDQEFVNILHALQVVQHYWWRASELQTARVKMESSRVVELTQLQHARISSLKSLFLRDQHLVEKVFSRVTCKSDQQNFDWADFATSISVWEDYVSQLHKEILMSLPDWKALQSIFRISFDAK
;
A
#
# COMPACT_ATOMS: atom_id res chain seq x y z
N MET A 1 -21.20 -0.82 -14.45
CA MET A 1 -20.33 -0.85 -13.26
C MET A 1 -21.03 -0.04 -12.18
N ILE A 2 -21.34 -0.62 -11.02
CA ILE A 2 -21.99 0.10 -9.91
C ILE A 2 -20.90 0.34 -8.88
N THR A 3 -20.47 1.57 -8.68
CA THR A 3 -19.49 1.84 -7.63
C THR A 3 -20.18 2.24 -6.34
N GLY A 4 -19.53 1.81 -5.27
CA GLY A 4 -20.19 1.54 -4.02
C GLY A 4 -20.31 2.75 -3.12
N PRO A 5 -20.88 2.52 -1.94
CA PRO A 5 -21.05 3.49 -0.90
C PRO A 5 -19.69 4.05 -0.47
N ILE A 6 -19.59 5.37 -0.35
CA ILE A 6 -18.69 5.99 0.63
C ILE A 6 -19.36 5.83 1.98
N SER A 7 -18.87 4.90 2.81
CA SER A 7 -19.32 4.77 4.20
C SER A 7 -18.33 5.48 5.12
N ASN A 8 -18.78 6.49 5.85
CA ASN A 8 -17.97 7.09 6.91
C ASN A 8 -18.13 6.23 8.17
N ASN A 9 -17.24 5.24 8.37
CA ASN A 9 -17.33 4.25 9.45
C ASN A 9 -17.06 4.81 10.87
N VAL A 10 -16.67 6.08 10.99
CA VAL A 10 -16.47 6.77 12.27
C VAL A 10 -17.37 8.00 12.31
N ILE A 11 -17.95 8.31 13.47
CA ILE A 11 -18.81 9.50 13.70
C ILE A 11 -17.93 10.75 13.66
N LEU A 12 -17.39 11.08 12.49
CA LEU A 12 -16.68 12.32 12.21
C LEU A 12 -17.66 13.31 11.60
N ARG A 13 -17.73 14.52 12.16
CA ARG A 13 -18.65 15.59 11.78
C ARG A 13 -17.89 16.71 11.09
N TYR A 14 -18.29 17.03 9.87
CA TYR A 14 -17.78 18.18 9.12
C TYR A 14 -17.94 19.48 9.95
N ASN A 15 -16.91 20.34 9.92
CA ASN A 15 -16.73 21.56 10.73
C ASN A 15 -16.54 21.37 12.24
N ASN A 16 -16.62 20.14 12.77
CA ASN A 16 -16.26 19.83 14.16
C ASN A 16 -14.96 19.04 14.24
N ASP A 17 -14.90 17.91 13.51
CA ASP A 17 -13.79 16.96 13.57
C ASP A 17 -12.81 17.12 12.39
N PHE A 18 -13.27 17.68 11.27
CA PHE A 18 -12.45 18.01 10.11
C PHE A 18 -13.04 19.18 9.28
N LYS A 19 -12.21 19.82 8.45
CA LYS A 19 -12.59 20.86 7.47
C LYS A 19 -12.07 20.50 6.08
N GLY A 20 -12.79 20.92 5.04
CA GLY A 20 -12.61 20.37 3.69
C GLY A 20 -13.07 18.91 3.62
N GLY A 21 -12.51 18.11 2.73
CA GLY A 21 -12.90 16.71 2.51
C GLY A 21 -14.33 16.48 1.99
N LEU A 22 -14.99 17.51 1.44
CA LEU A 22 -16.27 17.47 0.75
C LEU A 22 -16.20 16.62 -0.53
N PHE A 23 -17.27 15.88 -0.80
CA PHE A 23 -17.36 15.04 -1.98
C PHE A 23 -18.13 15.77 -3.08
N HIS A 24 -17.50 15.98 -4.23
CA HIS A 24 -18.07 16.76 -5.34
C HIS A 24 -18.32 15.86 -6.54
N PHE A 25 -19.49 15.98 -7.16
CA PHE A 25 -19.73 15.53 -8.52
C PHE A 25 -19.45 16.67 -9.49
N GLN A 26 -18.83 16.38 -10.63
CA GLN A 26 -18.56 17.37 -11.68
C GLN A 26 -19.87 17.94 -12.25
N ASP A 27 -20.85 17.06 -12.46
CA ASP A 27 -22.15 17.38 -13.05
C ASP A 27 -23.26 16.64 -12.27
N GLY A 28 -24.45 17.23 -12.19
CA GLY A 28 -25.63 16.62 -11.56
C GLY A 28 -25.98 17.18 -10.17
N GLU A 29 -27.07 16.65 -9.61
CA GLU A 29 -27.62 17.03 -8.30
C GLU A 29 -27.70 15.81 -7.36
N PRO A 30 -27.19 15.90 -6.11
CA PRO A 30 -26.50 17.07 -5.55
C PRO A 30 -25.07 17.20 -6.13
N THR A 31 -24.63 18.43 -6.43
CA THR A 31 -23.25 18.67 -6.90
C THR A 31 -22.21 18.44 -5.80
N THR A 32 -22.60 18.59 -4.53
CA THR A 32 -21.71 18.39 -3.38
C THR A 32 -22.43 17.62 -2.28
N VAL A 33 -21.74 16.63 -1.72
CA VAL A 33 -22.18 15.85 -0.56
C VAL A 33 -21.27 16.15 0.62
N VAL A 34 -21.86 16.64 1.71
CA VAL A 34 -21.16 16.87 2.97
C VAL A 34 -21.06 15.52 3.70
N PRO A 35 -19.85 15.05 4.07
CA PRO A 35 -19.71 13.78 4.75
C PRO A 35 -20.25 13.87 6.18
N LEU A 36 -21.17 12.96 6.51
CA LEU A 36 -21.65 12.73 7.86
C LEU A 36 -21.30 11.30 8.28
N GLY A 37 -20.93 11.11 9.55
CA GLY A 37 -20.65 9.79 10.10
C GLY A 37 -21.85 8.85 9.98
N GLY A 38 -21.64 7.68 9.38
CA GLY A 38 -22.69 6.70 9.11
C GLY A 38 -23.44 6.89 7.78
N ASP A 39 -23.24 8.00 7.07
CA ASP A 39 -23.87 8.21 5.75
C ASP A 39 -23.19 7.37 4.67
N VAL A 40 -24.00 7.05 3.66
CA VAL A 40 -23.65 6.21 2.51
C VAL A 40 -24.02 6.93 1.21
N VAL A 41 -23.04 7.14 0.34
CA VAL A 41 -23.23 7.74 -0.99
C VAL A 41 -23.03 6.70 -2.10
N ILE A 42 -24.08 6.34 -2.84
CA ILE A 42 -24.05 5.32 -3.90
C ILE A 42 -24.21 5.98 -5.27
N TYR A 43 -23.30 5.66 -6.21
CA TYR A 43 -23.30 6.23 -7.57
C TYR A 43 -22.68 5.27 -8.61
N THR A 44 -23.01 5.42 -9.89
CA THR A 44 -22.44 4.52 -10.93
C THR A 44 -21.06 5.00 -11.37
N ALA A 45 -20.07 4.10 -11.56
CA ALA A 45 -18.79 4.45 -12.16
C ALA A 45 -18.89 4.46 -13.68
N ASP A 46 -19.48 5.53 -14.19
CA ASP A 46 -19.45 5.86 -15.60
C ASP A 46 -19.17 7.36 -15.76
N SER A 47 -19.02 7.80 -17.00
CA SER A 47 -18.66 9.19 -17.32
C SER A 47 -19.68 10.23 -16.88
N ARG A 48 -20.84 9.84 -16.34
CA ARG A 48 -21.85 10.76 -15.80
C ARG A 48 -21.59 11.14 -14.34
N ASN A 49 -20.80 10.35 -13.60
CA ASN A 49 -20.50 10.61 -12.19
C ASN A 49 -19.00 10.81 -11.99
N ILE A 50 -18.40 11.71 -12.76
CA ILE A 50 -17.04 12.17 -12.47
C ILE A 50 -17.09 12.89 -11.12
N HIS A 51 -16.22 12.52 -10.20
CA HIS A 51 -16.27 13.01 -8.82
C HIS A 51 -14.88 13.20 -8.23
N SER A 52 -14.78 14.00 -7.18
CA SER A 52 -13.56 14.27 -6.45
C SER A 52 -13.84 14.56 -4.98
N VAL A 53 -12.79 14.55 -4.16
CA VAL A 53 -12.83 15.02 -2.77
C VAL A 53 -11.87 16.19 -2.67
N ASP A 54 -12.32 17.32 -2.11
CA ASP A 54 -11.43 18.47 -1.89
C ASP A 54 -10.43 18.18 -0.76
N GLU A 55 -9.39 19.02 -0.69
CA GLU A 55 -8.33 18.85 0.31
C GLU A 55 -8.88 18.97 1.74
N ILE A 56 -8.47 18.05 2.62
CA ILE A 56 -8.73 18.17 4.06
C ILE A 56 -7.76 19.22 4.61
N SER A 57 -8.31 20.36 5.00
CA SER A 57 -7.53 21.50 5.50
C SER A 57 -7.26 21.43 7.00
N ASP A 58 -8.09 20.69 7.75
CA ASP A 58 -7.99 20.56 9.20
C ASP A 58 -8.63 19.23 9.64
N GLY A 59 -8.08 18.59 10.66
CA GLY A 59 -8.53 17.27 11.16
C GLY A 59 -8.23 16.09 10.23
N GLU A 60 -8.97 14.99 10.42
CA GLU A 60 -8.84 13.75 9.65
C GLU A 60 -10.22 13.24 9.22
N ARG A 61 -10.33 12.73 7.99
CA ARG A 61 -11.55 12.10 7.46
C ARG A 61 -11.29 10.64 7.11
N LEU A 62 -12.04 9.74 7.74
CA LEU A 62 -11.97 8.30 7.49
C LEU A 62 -13.14 7.84 6.63
N THR A 63 -12.85 7.15 5.54
CA THR A 63 -13.84 6.66 4.56
C THR A 63 -13.58 5.20 4.22
N LEU A 64 -14.64 4.40 4.12
CA LEU A 64 -14.63 3.10 3.47
C LEU A 64 -15.24 3.27 2.07
N THR A 65 -14.44 2.98 1.04
CA THR A 65 -14.90 2.98 -0.36
C THR A 65 -15.05 1.55 -0.83
N LEU A 66 -16.22 1.22 -1.39
CA LEU A 66 -16.51 -0.11 -1.93
C LEU A 66 -16.76 -0.02 -3.44
N TRP A 67 -16.49 -1.10 -4.17
CA TRP A 67 -16.79 -1.22 -5.60
C TRP A 67 -17.57 -2.50 -5.85
N PHE A 68 -18.65 -2.43 -6.63
CA PHE A 68 -19.44 -3.60 -7.00
C PHE A 68 -19.39 -3.83 -8.51
N SER A 69 -19.19 -5.08 -8.90
CA SER A 69 -19.26 -5.49 -10.29
C SER A 69 -20.32 -6.55 -10.49
N ARG A 70 -20.94 -6.54 -11.67
CA ARG A 70 -21.75 -7.67 -12.14
C ARG A 70 -20.91 -8.70 -12.90
N ASP A 71 -19.67 -8.35 -13.20
CA ASP A 71 -18.70 -9.25 -13.82
C ASP A 71 -18.08 -10.12 -12.74
N SER A 72 -18.34 -11.42 -12.83
CA SER A 72 -17.90 -12.44 -11.89
C SER A 72 -16.38 -12.63 -11.86
N SER A 73 -15.64 -12.16 -12.86
CA SER A 73 -14.17 -12.18 -12.82
C SER A 73 -13.59 -11.27 -11.73
N HIS A 74 -14.40 -10.34 -11.21
CA HIS A 74 -14.07 -9.44 -10.11
C HIS A 74 -14.66 -9.90 -8.75
N ASP A 75 -15.10 -11.16 -8.63
CA ASP A 75 -15.56 -11.72 -7.35
C ASP A 75 -14.36 -11.94 -6.41
N GLU A 76 -14.15 -10.98 -5.50
CA GLU A 76 -13.07 -11.03 -4.50
C GLU A 76 -13.33 -12.07 -3.39
N ASP A 77 -14.59 -12.39 -3.08
CA ASP A 77 -14.93 -13.41 -2.09
C ASP A 77 -14.49 -14.79 -2.59
N ALA A 78 -14.76 -15.10 -3.87
CA ALA A 78 -14.32 -16.35 -4.48
C ALA A 78 -12.79 -16.48 -4.49
N LYS A 79 -12.07 -15.40 -4.80
CA LYS A 79 -10.60 -15.35 -4.78
C LYS A 79 -10.06 -15.56 -3.37
N LEU A 80 -10.61 -14.86 -2.38
CA LEU A 80 -10.21 -14.97 -0.98
C LEU A 80 -10.49 -16.37 -0.42
N ILE A 81 -11.68 -16.93 -0.67
CA ILE A 81 -12.03 -18.30 -0.24
C ILE A 81 -11.05 -19.30 -0.84
N ASN A 82 -10.76 -19.20 -2.14
CA ASN A 82 -9.83 -20.11 -2.79
C ASN A 82 -8.44 -20.00 -2.15
N LEU A 83 -7.91 -18.78 -1.99
CA LEU A 83 -6.62 -18.53 -1.35
C LEU A 83 -6.55 -19.11 0.07
N LEU A 84 -7.56 -18.83 0.90
CA LEU A 84 -7.61 -19.34 2.27
C LEU A 84 -7.76 -20.87 2.31
N SER A 85 -8.49 -21.46 1.35
CA SER A 85 -8.69 -22.90 1.29
C SER A 85 -7.44 -23.68 0.88
N GLU A 86 -6.62 -23.14 -0.03
CA GLU A 86 -5.32 -23.72 -0.42
C GLU A 86 -4.34 -23.72 0.76
N ASN A 87 -4.42 -22.69 1.60
CA ASN A 87 -3.49 -22.47 2.71
C ASN A 87 -3.87 -23.22 4.00
N LEU A 88 -5.06 -23.82 4.09
CA LEU A 88 -5.43 -24.72 5.21
C LEU A 88 -4.52 -25.97 5.29
N LEU A 89 -3.83 -26.32 4.20
CA LEU A 89 -2.99 -27.51 4.09
C LEU A 89 -1.50 -27.25 4.43
N HIS A 90 -1.07 -25.99 4.55
CA HIS A 90 0.34 -25.63 4.73
C HIS A 90 0.54 -24.65 5.90
N ASN A 91 1.38 -25.02 6.88
CA ASN A 91 1.63 -24.27 8.13
C ASN A 91 2.58 -23.06 7.99
N ASN A 92 3.17 -22.84 6.81
CA ASN A 92 4.07 -21.71 6.58
C ASN A 92 3.27 -20.57 5.92
N VAL A 93 3.62 -19.30 6.19
CA VAL A 93 3.08 -18.17 5.41
C VAL A 93 3.43 -18.44 3.96
N PRO A 94 2.45 -18.77 3.12
CA PRO A 94 2.75 -19.05 1.74
C PRO A 94 3.04 -17.69 1.08
N TYR A 95 3.97 -17.69 0.13
CA TYR A 95 4.26 -16.54 -0.74
C TYR A 95 2.99 -15.95 -1.37
N SER A 96 1.89 -16.71 -1.44
CA SER A 96 0.56 -16.28 -1.91
C SER A 96 -0.16 -15.29 -0.99
N CYS A 97 0.24 -15.14 0.28
CA CYS A 97 -0.35 -14.17 1.21
C CYS A 97 0.31 -12.77 1.15
N LEU A 98 1.39 -12.63 0.38
CA LEU A 98 2.08 -11.35 0.23
C LEU A 98 1.30 -10.44 -0.72
N PRO A 99 1.24 -9.13 -0.43
CA PRO A 99 0.50 -8.20 -1.27
C PRO A 99 1.13 -8.14 -2.67
N LEU A 100 0.27 -8.09 -3.68
CA LEU A 100 0.67 -7.88 -5.07
C LEU A 100 0.36 -6.42 -5.45
N PRO A 101 1.34 -5.69 -6.03
CA PRO A 101 1.07 -4.39 -6.61
C PRO A 101 -0.12 -4.42 -7.59
N ALA A 102 -1.07 -3.52 -7.38
CA ALA A 102 -2.06 -3.13 -8.38
C ALA A 102 -1.37 -2.44 -9.59
N SER A 103 -2.15 -2.15 -10.63
CA SER A 103 -1.69 -1.41 -11.81
C SER A 103 -1.02 -0.08 -11.42
N THR A 104 0.03 0.32 -12.16
CA THR A 104 0.76 1.58 -11.93
C THR A 104 -0.13 2.82 -11.95
N ASN A 105 -1.25 2.79 -12.68
CA ASN A 105 -2.23 3.88 -12.66
C ASN A 105 -2.81 4.15 -11.26
N MET A 106 -2.80 3.17 -10.36
CA MET A 106 -3.27 3.32 -8.98
C MET A 106 -2.20 3.91 -8.05
N TYR A 107 -0.92 3.77 -8.40
CA TYR A 107 0.21 4.22 -7.58
C TYR A 107 0.91 5.45 -8.12
N TRP A 108 0.66 5.84 -9.38
CA TRP A 108 1.23 7.04 -9.97
C TRP A 108 0.46 8.28 -9.52
N PHE A 109 1.16 9.22 -8.89
CA PHE A 109 0.62 10.50 -8.46
C PHE A 109 1.22 11.65 -9.28
N SER A 110 0.36 12.51 -9.84
CA SER A 110 0.72 13.77 -10.48
C SER A 110 -0.27 14.87 -10.08
N LEU A 111 0.19 16.13 -10.01
CA LEU A 111 -0.68 17.27 -9.68
C LEU A 111 -1.60 17.65 -10.85
N ASP A 112 -1.10 17.49 -12.08
CA ASP A 112 -1.87 17.71 -13.31
C ASP A 112 -2.45 16.37 -13.77
N GLN A 113 -3.78 16.25 -13.78
CA GLN A 113 -4.51 15.07 -14.29
C GLN A 113 -4.39 14.89 -15.82
N ALA A 114 -3.76 15.84 -16.52
CA ALA A 114 -3.63 15.82 -17.97
C ALA A 114 -2.44 14.95 -18.42
N SER A 115 -2.61 13.62 -18.39
CA SER A 115 -1.91 12.58 -19.19
C SER A 115 -0.37 12.65 -19.39
N ASN A 116 0.32 13.57 -18.73
CA ASN A 116 1.74 13.78 -18.89
C ASN A 116 2.42 13.04 -17.73
N GLU A 117 2.73 11.76 -17.95
CA GLU A 117 3.65 10.98 -17.11
C GLU A 117 5.03 11.67 -16.92
N GLN A 118 5.25 12.82 -17.54
CA GLN A 118 6.45 13.64 -17.43
C GLN A 118 6.71 14.14 -16.01
N LEU A 119 5.66 14.46 -15.23
CA LEU A 119 5.80 15.03 -13.89
C LEU A 119 4.93 14.24 -12.90
N GLY A 120 5.58 13.60 -11.92
CA GLY A 120 4.90 12.77 -10.93
C GLY A 120 5.84 11.76 -10.28
N PHE A 121 5.26 10.89 -9.47
CA PHE A 121 6.00 9.83 -8.81
C PHE A 121 5.12 8.61 -8.53
N ASP A 122 5.77 7.47 -8.35
CA ASP A 122 5.13 6.30 -7.76
C ASP A 122 5.06 6.44 -6.23
N ILE A 123 3.87 6.27 -5.66
CA ILE A 123 3.59 6.47 -4.24
C ILE A 123 4.40 5.50 -3.37
N CYS A 124 4.61 4.25 -3.80
CA CYS A 124 5.39 3.29 -3.02
C CYS A 124 6.86 3.71 -2.98
N TRP A 125 7.41 4.11 -4.14
CA TRP A 125 8.76 4.69 -4.24
C TRP A 125 8.91 5.94 -3.38
N ALA A 126 7.95 6.86 -3.45
CA ALA A 126 7.98 8.09 -2.68
C ALA A 126 7.99 7.83 -1.18
N ARG A 127 7.17 6.88 -0.69
CA ARG A 127 7.14 6.50 0.72
C ARG A 127 8.45 5.86 1.17
N MET A 128 9.03 4.96 0.37
CA MET A 128 10.33 4.36 0.69
C MET A 128 11.43 5.43 0.75
N HIS A 129 11.46 6.33 -0.24
CA HIS A 129 12.40 7.43 -0.32
C HIS A 129 12.30 8.35 0.91
N VAL A 130 11.08 8.73 1.29
CA VAL A 130 10.81 9.55 2.48
C VAL A 130 11.30 8.86 3.75
N LEU A 131 11.20 7.53 3.84
CA LEU A 131 11.69 6.74 4.98
C LEU A 131 13.21 6.49 4.94
N GLY A 132 13.91 7.04 3.93
CA GLY A 132 15.35 6.94 3.76
C GLY A 132 15.83 5.66 3.10
N PHE A 133 14.96 4.94 2.40
CA PHE A 133 15.29 3.71 1.70
C PHE A 133 15.32 3.90 0.19
N ASP A 134 16.32 3.27 -0.42
CA ASP A 134 16.47 3.06 -1.83
C ASP A 134 16.22 1.60 -2.18
N MET A 135 15.93 1.33 -3.46
CA MET A 135 15.57 -0.01 -3.91
C MET A 135 16.40 -0.42 -5.11
N LEU A 136 16.78 -1.70 -5.13
CA LEU A 136 17.53 -2.32 -6.20
C LEU A 136 16.84 -3.62 -6.59
N TYR A 137 16.35 -3.71 -7.83
CA TYR A 137 15.76 -4.93 -8.36
C TYR A 137 16.84 -5.96 -8.71
N SER A 138 16.53 -7.25 -8.50
CA SER A 138 17.49 -8.35 -8.71
C SER A 138 17.85 -8.56 -10.18
N GLN A 139 16.98 -8.18 -11.10
CA GLN A 139 17.26 -8.21 -12.53
C GLN A 139 17.58 -6.80 -13.04
N ASP A 140 18.65 -6.68 -13.85
CA ASP A 140 19.02 -5.43 -14.52
C ASP A 140 18.08 -5.16 -15.69
N LYS A 141 16.87 -4.74 -15.33
CA LYS A 141 15.81 -4.41 -16.26
C LYS A 141 15.51 -2.91 -16.23
N SER A 142 16.55 -2.11 -16.05
CA SER A 142 16.49 -0.64 -16.20
C SER A 142 15.93 -0.18 -17.56
N CYS A 143 15.87 -1.10 -18.53
CA CYS A 143 15.25 -0.93 -19.85
C CYS A 143 13.82 -1.51 -19.98
N HIS A 144 13.14 -1.88 -18.89
CA HIS A 144 11.78 -2.41 -19.02
C HIS A 144 10.80 -1.32 -19.46
N PRO A 145 10.04 -1.54 -20.56
CA PRO A 145 9.05 -0.57 -21.01
C PRO A 145 7.85 -0.49 -20.06
N ASN A 146 7.60 -1.53 -19.26
CA ASN A 146 6.44 -1.61 -18.37
C ASN A 146 6.82 -1.42 -16.90
N LYS A 147 6.56 -0.22 -16.37
CA LYS A 147 6.75 0.12 -14.95
C LYS A 147 5.99 -0.85 -14.02
N SER A 148 4.82 -1.36 -14.45
CA SER A 148 3.98 -2.21 -13.60
C SER A 148 4.59 -3.59 -13.36
N GLU A 149 5.22 -4.17 -14.39
CA GLU A 149 5.93 -5.44 -14.25
C GLU A 149 7.11 -5.28 -13.29
N LEU A 150 7.84 -4.17 -13.38
CA LEU A 150 8.99 -3.91 -12.51
C LEU A 150 8.59 -3.82 -11.03
N LEU A 151 7.43 -3.27 -10.68
CA LEU A 151 6.97 -3.21 -9.29
C LEU A 151 6.73 -4.61 -8.67
N MET A 152 6.47 -5.61 -9.51
CA MET A 152 6.26 -7.01 -9.10
C MET A 152 7.57 -7.79 -8.90
N GLU A 153 8.68 -7.27 -9.42
CA GLU A 153 9.95 -7.98 -9.40
C GLU A 153 10.58 -7.99 -8.00
N PRO A 154 11.30 -9.07 -7.64
CA PRO A 154 12.06 -9.13 -6.41
C PRO A 154 13.10 -8.00 -6.32
N LEU A 155 13.25 -7.46 -5.12
CA LEU A 155 14.14 -6.33 -4.86
C LEU A 155 14.85 -6.43 -3.52
N ARG A 156 15.90 -5.63 -3.38
CA ARG A 156 16.65 -5.44 -2.14
C ARG A 156 16.60 -3.98 -1.72
N LEU A 157 16.74 -3.75 -0.42
CA LEU A 157 16.73 -2.41 0.16
C LEU A 157 18.14 -1.89 0.36
N ALA A 158 18.32 -0.61 0.05
CA ALA A 158 19.54 0.14 0.28
C ALA A 158 19.25 1.36 1.17
N ARG A 159 20.25 1.79 1.93
CA ARG A 159 20.21 3.05 2.71
C ARG A 159 21.62 3.59 2.85
N GLY A 160 21.85 4.80 2.35
CA GLY A 160 23.22 5.33 2.18
C GLY A 160 24.03 4.43 1.24
N ASP A 161 25.26 4.11 1.62
CA ASP A 161 26.17 3.25 0.84
C ASP A 161 26.06 1.76 1.18
N LYS A 162 24.98 1.38 1.88
CA LYS A 162 24.76 0.02 2.37
C LYS A 162 23.57 -0.63 1.67
N LEU A 163 23.76 -1.89 1.28
CA LEU A 163 22.74 -2.78 0.72
C LEU A 163 22.43 -3.89 1.71
N PHE A 164 21.15 -4.13 1.92
CA PHE A 164 20.66 -5.20 2.77
C PHE A 164 20.56 -6.50 1.95
N ASP A 165 21.27 -7.54 2.38
CA ASP A 165 21.33 -8.86 1.74
C ASP A 165 20.13 -9.73 2.14
N GLN A 166 18.94 -9.18 1.88
CA GLN A 166 17.67 -9.88 1.95
C GLN A 166 16.85 -9.43 0.74
N GLU A 167 16.38 -10.40 -0.02
CA GLU A 167 15.46 -10.16 -1.11
C GLU A 167 14.02 -10.11 -0.57
N PHE A 168 13.28 -9.11 -1.03
CA PHE A 168 11.85 -8.95 -0.85
C PHE A 168 11.16 -9.32 -2.15
N VAL A 169 10.04 -10.03 -2.02
CA VAL A 169 9.24 -10.53 -3.15
C VAL A 169 8.83 -9.43 -4.13
N ASN A 170 8.46 -8.26 -3.63
CA ASN A 170 8.10 -7.09 -4.44
C ASN A 170 8.15 -5.82 -3.59
N ILE A 171 7.83 -4.67 -4.20
CA ILE A 171 7.85 -3.37 -3.51
C ILE A 171 6.86 -3.26 -2.34
N LEU A 172 5.69 -3.89 -2.43
CA LEU A 172 4.70 -3.82 -1.36
C LEU A 172 5.13 -4.63 -0.14
N HIS A 173 5.70 -5.81 -0.35
CA HIS A 173 6.27 -6.60 0.74
C HIS A 173 7.36 -5.80 1.47
N ALA A 174 8.30 -5.20 0.73
CA ALA A 174 9.34 -4.37 1.33
C ALA A 174 8.76 -3.16 2.10
N LEU A 175 7.79 -2.47 1.50
CA LEU A 175 7.15 -1.30 2.11
C LEU A 175 6.40 -1.66 3.41
N GLN A 176 5.70 -2.80 3.43
CA GLN A 176 4.99 -3.27 4.64
C GLN A 176 5.96 -3.56 5.78
N VAL A 177 7.08 -4.23 5.50
CA VAL A 177 8.11 -4.51 6.51
C VAL A 177 8.71 -3.21 7.04
N VAL A 178 9.06 -2.26 6.15
CA VAL A 178 9.61 -0.96 6.57
C VAL A 178 8.61 -0.18 7.41
N GLN A 179 7.33 -0.15 7.04
CA GLN A 179 6.30 0.51 7.82
C GLN A 179 6.09 -0.15 9.18
N HIS A 180 6.10 -1.48 9.22
CA HIS A 180 5.99 -2.23 10.46
C HIS A 180 7.17 -1.96 11.40
N TYR A 181 8.40 -1.90 10.87
CA TYR A 181 9.59 -1.51 11.63
C TYR A 181 9.40 -0.14 12.31
N TRP A 182 8.95 0.87 11.56
CA TRP A 182 8.73 2.20 12.13
C TRP A 182 7.56 2.25 13.10
N TRP A 183 6.49 1.48 12.86
CA TRP A 183 5.34 1.39 13.75
C TRP A 183 5.70 0.73 15.10
N ARG A 184 6.51 -0.33 15.08
CA ARG A 184 6.91 -1.11 16.26
C ARG A 184 8.29 -0.70 16.80
N ALA A 185 8.87 0.39 16.31
CA ALA A 185 10.23 0.82 16.65
C ALA A 185 10.44 0.98 18.17
N SER A 186 9.43 1.46 18.89
CA SER A 186 9.48 1.61 20.36
C SER A 186 9.49 0.27 21.11
N GLU A 187 8.89 -0.79 20.55
CA GLU A 187 8.80 -2.11 21.18
C GLU A 187 10.07 -2.94 20.96
N LEU A 188 10.72 -2.76 19.80
CA LEU A 188 11.96 -3.45 19.42
C LEU A 188 13.17 -2.99 20.25
N GLN A 189 13.20 -1.75 20.71
CA GLN A 189 14.28 -1.23 21.57
C GLN A 189 14.42 -1.98 22.90
N THR A 190 13.35 -2.63 23.36
CA THR A 190 13.31 -3.44 24.59
C THR A 190 13.83 -4.87 24.42
N ALA A 191 13.84 -5.39 23.18
CA ALA A 191 14.23 -6.76 22.86
C ALA A 191 15.64 -6.83 22.26
N ARG A 192 16.64 -6.24 22.95
CA ARG A 192 18.03 -6.25 22.48
C ARG A 192 18.69 -7.63 22.65
N VAL A 193 18.36 -8.56 21.77
CA VAL A 193 19.26 -9.67 21.43
C VAL A 193 19.94 -9.27 20.13
N LYS A 194 21.21 -8.84 20.23
CA LYS A 194 22.00 -8.42 19.06
C LYS A 194 22.14 -9.59 18.09
N MET A 195 21.36 -9.58 17.01
CA MET A 195 21.60 -10.41 15.85
C MET A 195 22.78 -9.83 15.08
N GLU A 196 23.66 -10.69 14.55
CA GLU A 196 24.87 -10.26 13.85
C GLU A 196 24.55 -9.45 12.60
N SER A 197 25.31 -8.38 12.36
CA SER A 197 25.16 -7.47 11.21
C SER A 197 25.63 -8.08 9.87
N SER A 198 25.57 -9.41 9.73
CA SER A 198 26.12 -10.16 8.59
C SER A 198 25.34 -9.98 7.30
N ARG A 199 24.14 -9.39 7.35
CA ARG A 199 23.25 -9.17 6.18
C ARG A 199 23.45 -7.82 5.49
N VAL A 200 24.56 -7.14 5.69
CA VAL A 200 24.78 -5.79 5.11
C VAL A 200 26.08 -5.76 4.33
N VAL A 201 26.00 -5.35 3.07
CA VAL A 201 27.15 -5.21 2.16
C VAL A 201 27.25 -3.78 1.64
N GLU A 202 28.45 -3.36 1.23
CA GLU A 202 28.63 -2.05 0.59
C GLU A 202 28.10 -2.06 -0.85
N LEU A 203 27.51 -0.94 -1.26
CA LEU A 203 27.07 -0.76 -2.63
C LEU A 203 28.25 -0.59 -3.58
N THR A 204 28.20 -1.31 -4.70
CA THR A 204 29.12 -1.09 -5.82
C THR A 204 28.73 0.17 -6.60
N GLN A 205 29.69 0.76 -7.32
CA GLN A 205 29.42 1.92 -8.20
C GLN A 205 28.32 1.64 -9.23
N LEU A 206 28.26 0.40 -9.76
CA LEU A 206 27.22 -0.01 -10.68
C LEU A 206 25.83 0.00 -10.02
N GLN A 207 25.73 -0.46 -8.78
CA GLN A 207 24.46 -0.44 -8.04
C GLN A 207 24.02 0.99 -7.70
N HIS A 208 24.96 1.89 -7.34
CA HIS A 208 24.65 3.31 -7.18
C HIS A 208 24.06 3.94 -8.46
N ALA A 209 24.67 3.64 -9.62
CA ALA A 209 24.17 4.12 -10.90
C ALA A 209 22.77 3.57 -11.21
N ARG A 210 22.52 2.28 -10.92
CA ARG A 210 21.20 1.66 -11.09
C ARG A 210 20.14 2.28 -10.18
N ILE A 211 20.43 2.47 -8.90
CA ILE A 211 19.53 3.14 -7.96
C ILE A 211 19.20 4.56 -8.45
N SER A 212 20.20 5.31 -8.92
CA SER A 212 20.00 6.65 -9.44
C SER A 212 19.10 6.67 -10.68
N SER A 213 19.28 5.70 -11.59
CA SER A 213 18.41 5.51 -12.76
C SER A 213 16.97 5.22 -12.34
N LEU A 214 16.76 4.29 -11.40
CA LEU A 214 15.43 3.94 -10.89
C LEU A 214 14.74 5.13 -10.21
N LYS A 215 15.49 5.92 -9.41
CA LYS A 215 14.97 7.17 -8.83
C LYS A 215 14.48 8.12 -9.91
N SER A 216 15.25 8.32 -10.98
CA SER A 216 14.82 9.19 -12.09
C SER A 216 13.57 8.67 -12.81
N LEU A 217 13.33 7.35 -12.80
CA LEU A 217 12.17 6.73 -13.42
C LEU A 217 10.89 6.93 -12.58
N PHE A 218 10.99 6.73 -11.26
CA PHE A 218 9.84 6.67 -10.33
C PHE A 218 9.65 7.90 -9.44
N LEU A 219 10.63 8.79 -9.33
CA LEU A 219 10.61 10.00 -8.51
C LEU A 219 10.96 11.22 -9.39
N ARG A 220 10.15 11.49 -10.42
CA ARG A 220 10.44 12.56 -11.38
C ARG A 220 10.31 13.96 -10.77
N ASP A 221 9.51 14.08 -9.70
CA ASP A 221 9.34 15.33 -8.95
C ASP A 221 9.57 15.11 -7.45
N GLN A 222 10.83 15.25 -7.02
CA GLN A 222 11.22 15.10 -5.61
C GLN A 222 10.65 16.20 -4.73
N HIS A 223 10.53 17.43 -5.25
CA HIS A 223 9.95 18.54 -4.49
C HIS A 223 8.47 18.27 -4.18
N LEU A 224 7.73 17.69 -5.12
CA LEU A 224 6.36 17.27 -4.88
C LEU A 224 6.27 16.15 -3.85
N VAL A 225 7.18 15.17 -3.87
CA VAL A 225 7.27 14.12 -2.84
C VAL A 225 7.43 14.74 -1.45
N GLU A 226 8.38 15.65 -1.29
CA GLU A 226 8.62 16.34 -0.01
C GLU A 226 7.40 17.13 0.44
N LYS A 227 6.72 17.83 -0.48
CA LYS A 227 5.50 18.58 -0.16
C LYS A 227 4.39 17.66 0.33
N VAL A 228 4.11 16.58 -0.40
CA VAL A 228 3.04 15.62 -0.10
C VAL A 228 3.31 14.85 1.20
N PHE A 229 4.55 14.42 1.44
CA PHE A 229 4.91 13.60 2.59
C PHE A 229 5.60 14.38 3.72
N SER A 230 5.55 15.72 3.68
CA SER A 230 6.19 16.61 4.67
C SER A 230 5.87 16.25 6.12
N ARG A 231 4.63 15.79 6.41
CA ARG A 231 4.20 15.37 7.76
C ARG A 231 4.75 14.01 8.20
N VAL A 232 5.09 13.12 7.26
CA VAL A 232 5.65 11.79 7.55
C VAL A 232 7.12 11.88 7.98
N THR A 233 7.81 12.97 7.61
CA THR A 233 9.20 13.24 7.99
C THR A 233 9.33 13.81 9.40
N CYS A 234 8.95 13.03 10.44
CA CYS A 234 9.46 13.35 11.77
C CYS A 234 10.95 12.99 11.79
N LYS A 235 11.80 13.97 11.48
CA LYS A 235 13.25 13.79 11.29
C LYS A 235 13.96 13.17 12.50
N SER A 236 13.36 13.19 13.68
CA SER A 236 13.89 12.56 14.89
C SER A 236 13.96 11.04 14.80
N ASP A 237 12.99 10.39 14.15
CA ASP A 237 12.86 8.93 14.20
C ASP A 237 13.79 8.27 13.18
N GLN A 238 13.99 8.92 12.02
CA GLN A 238 14.89 8.45 10.96
C GLN A 238 16.37 8.41 11.38
N GLN A 239 16.77 9.15 12.42
CA GLN A 239 18.14 9.20 12.91
C GLN A 239 18.56 7.94 13.69
N ASN A 240 17.62 7.14 14.18
CA ASN A 240 17.89 5.97 15.02
C ASN A 240 17.81 4.63 14.28
N PHE A 241 17.89 4.63 12.95
CA PHE A 241 17.83 3.39 12.18
C PHE A 241 19.06 2.50 12.42
N ASP A 242 18.82 1.21 12.66
CA ASP A 242 19.84 0.17 12.78
C ASP A 242 19.49 -1.06 11.92
N TRP A 243 20.48 -1.58 11.20
CA TRP A 243 20.27 -2.71 10.29
C TRP A 243 20.04 -4.04 11.01
N ALA A 244 20.58 -4.24 12.20
CA ALA A 244 20.33 -5.45 12.98
C ALA A 244 18.91 -5.42 13.54
N ASP A 245 18.48 -4.28 14.08
CA ASP A 245 17.08 -4.10 14.54
C ASP A 245 16.10 -4.28 13.37
N PHE A 246 16.42 -3.75 12.19
CA PHE A 246 15.62 -3.97 10.99
C PHE A 246 15.56 -5.45 10.58
N ALA A 247 16.69 -6.17 10.63
CA ALA A 247 16.72 -7.60 10.32
C ALA A 247 15.83 -8.40 11.28
N THR A 248 15.84 -8.07 12.58
CA THR A 248 14.93 -8.69 13.56
C THR A 248 13.47 -8.34 13.27
N SER A 249 13.18 -7.11 12.84
CA SER A 249 11.81 -6.68 12.55
C SER A 249 11.14 -7.44 11.40
N ILE A 250 11.93 -8.04 10.49
CA ILE A 250 11.42 -8.91 9.43
C ILE A 250 10.76 -10.14 10.04
N SER A 251 11.46 -10.85 10.94
CA SER A 251 10.90 -12.02 11.60
C SER A 251 9.70 -11.66 12.49
N VAL A 252 9.75 -10.52 13.19
CA VAL A 252 8.59 -10.04 13.97
C VAL A 252 7.39 -9.76 13.06
N TRP A 253 7.62 -9.17 11.88
CA TRP A 253 6.58 -8.95 10.90
C TRP A 253 6.02 -10.27 10.33
N GLU A 254 6.89 -11.23 10.01
CA GLU A 254 6.49 -12.56 9.53
C GLU A 254 5.63 -13.29 10.58
N ASP A 255 6.02 -13.25 11.86
CA ASP A 255 5.25 -13.82 12.96
C ASP A 255 3.90 -13.11 13.13
N TYR A 256 3.89 -11.79 13.05
CA TYR A 256 2.67 -10.98 13.12
C TYR A 256 1.68 -11.32 11.99
N VAL A 257 2.15 -11.36 10.75
CA VAL A 257 1.33 -11.73 9.59
C VAL A 257 0.86 -13.19 9.69
N SER A 258 1.72 -14.10 10.15
CA SER A 258 1.35 -15.50 10.41
C SER A 258 0.20 -15.62 11.39
N GLN A 259 0.25 -14.83 12.48
CA GLN A 259 -0.78 -14.83 13.51
C GLN A 259 -2.10 -14.28 12.98
N LEU A 260 -2.09 -13.15 12.26
CA LEU A 260 -3.27 -12.60 11.61
C LEU A 260 -3.88 -13.58 10.62
N HIS A 261 -3.06 -14.27 9.83
CA HIS A 261 -3.52 -15.29 8.89
C HIS A 261 -4.22 -16.46 9.62
N LYS A 262 -3.68 -16.93 10.75
CA LYS A 262 -4.34 -17.95 11.58
C LYS A 262 -5.69 -17.46 12.10
N GLU A 263 -5.77 -16.22 12.58
CA GLU A 263 -7.02 -15.62 13.07
C GLU A 263 -8.09 -15.53 11.97
N ILE A 264 -7.70 -15.13 10.75
CA ILE A 264 -8.57 -15.13 9.57
C ILE A 264 -9.08 -16.56 9.28
N LEU A 265 -8.18 -17.56 9.25
CA LEU A 265 -8.57 -18.94 8.99
C LEU A 265 -9.52 -19.50 10.05
N MET A 266 -9.29 -19.18 11.33
CA MET A 266 -10.16 -19.57 12.43
C MET A 266 -11.54 -18.90 12.36
N SER A 267 -11.63 -17.71 11.78
CA SER A 267 -12.89 -16.95 11.62
C SER A 267 -13.70 -17.39 10.40
N LEU A 268 -13.06 -18.03 9.41
CA LEU A 268 -13.70 -18.42 8.15
C LEU A 268 -14.96 -19.31 8.32
N PRO A 269 -15.01 -20.31 9.23
CA PRO A 269 -16.22 -21.09 9.48
C PRO A 269 -17.38 -20.22 9.96
N ASP A 270 -17.11 -19.28 10.86
CA ASP A 270 -18.13 -18.37 11.40
C ASP A 270 -18.64 -17.41 10.32
N TRP A 271 -17.75 -16.87 9.48
CA TRP A 271 -18.16 -16.03 8.34
C TRP A 271 -19.05 -16.78 7.36
N LYS A 272 -18.80 -18.08 7.13
CA LYS A 272 -19.68 -18.93 6.32
C LYS A 272 -21.02 -19.18 7.00
N ALA A 273 -21.01 -19.49 8.30
CA ALA A 273 -22.22 -19.77 9.07
C ALA A 273 -23.13 -18.53 9.16
N LEU A 274 -22.54 -17.35 9.32
CA LEU A 274 -23.23 -16.06 9.39
C LEU A 274 -23.57 -15.48 8.01
N GLN A 275 -23.28 -16.19 6.91
CA GLN A 275 -23.47 -15.71 5.55
C GLN A 275 -22.84 -14.33 5.31
N SER A 276 -21.66 -14.11 5.90
CA SER A 276 -20.86 -12.89 5.71
C SER A 276 -19.89 -13.00 4.54
N ILE A 277 -19.62 -14.23 4.08
CA ILE A 277 -18.85 -14.51 2.85
C ILE A 277 -19.66 -15.46 1.97
N PHE A 278 -19.77 -15.15 0.68
CA PHE A 278 -20.60 -15.93 -0.24
C PHE A 278 -19.76 -16.66 -1.27
N ARG A 279 -20.14 -17.90 -1.59
CA ARG A 279 -19.65 -18.56 -2.80
C ARG A 279 -20.74 -18.44 -3.85
N ILE A 280 -20.66 -17.42 -4.68
CA ILE A 280 -21.62 -17.22 -5.76
C ILE A 280 -21.22 -18.14 -6.91
N SER A 281 -22.04 -19.16 -7.19
CA SER A 281 -21.94 -19.91 -8.44
C SER A 281 -22.64 -19.12 -9.53
N PHE A 282 -21.89 -18.52 -10.44
CA PHE A 282 -22.47 -17.93 -11.63
C PHE A 282 -22.73 -19.05 -12.63
N ASP A 283 -24.00 -19.38 -12.86
CA ASP A 283 -24.37 -20.25 -13.97
C ASP A 283 -23.95 -19.55 -15.28
N ALA A 284 -23.14 -20.23 -16.08
CA ALA A 284 -22.76 -19.75 -17.41
C ALA A 284 -24.03 -19.55 -18.25
N LYS A 285 -24.31 -18.31 -18.63
CA LYS A 285 -25.31 -17.96 -19.64
C LYS A 285 -24.67 -17.87 -21.02
#